data_AF-A0A850M8V5-F1
#
_entry.id   AF-A0A850M8V5-F1
#
_cell.length_a   1.000
_cell.length_b   1.000
_cell.length_c   1.000
_cell.angle_alpha   90.00
_cell.angle_beta   90.00
_cell.angle_gamma   90.00
#
_symmetry.space_group_name_H-M   'P 1'
#
loop_
_entity.id
_entity.type
_entity.pdbx_description
1 polymer ?
#
loop_
_entity_poly.entity_id
_entity_poly.type
_entity_poly.pdbx_seq_one_letter_code
_entity_poly.pdbx_strand_id
1 'polypeptide(L)'
;MIITQPKPFEEVKEMLKDYKKLVIIGCQDCSSICQTGGSEQVKEMAEKLSADHEIVGTLMCQNPCDTRVVKRDLKFIEEELGQADAILSMACGLGAQDLYKVSEKPVIPANNTLFMGQIERLGRYYELCCGCDNCVLVEHDYSCPVVIPMVCQDCGRACTWDAKYCDQCGSQKLEKGEVRKIEA
;
A
#
# COMPACT_ATOMS: atom_id res chain seq x y z
N MET A 1 -3.98 -5.29 6.99
CA MET A 1 -4.35 -4.58 5.75
C MET A 1 -3.34 -3.49 5.47
N ILE A 2 -2.99 -3.27 4.21
CA ILE A 2 -2.09 -2.19 3.79
C ILE A 2 -2.91 -1.05 3.18
N ILE A 3 -2.71 0.17 3.67
CA ILE A 3 -3.34 1.36 3.08
C ILE A 3 -2.56 1.76 1.84
N THR A 4 -3.29 1.93 0.74
CA THR A 4 -2.75 2.37 -0.54
C THR A 4 -3.37 3.70 -0.96
N GLN A 5 -2.59 4.50 -1.69
CA GLN A 5 -3.03 5.75 -2.28
C GLN A 5 -2.63 5.76 -3.76
N PRO A 6 -3.50 6.19 -4.70
CA PRO A 6 -3.13 6.28 -6.10
C PRO A 6 -1.98 7.26 -6.27
N LYS A 7 -1.01 6.90 -7.12
CA LYS A 7 -0.05 7.88 -7.61
C LYS A 7 -0.77 8.91 -8.48
N PRO A 8 -0.23 10.14 -8.60
CA PRO A 8 -0.70 11.08 -9.61
C PRO A 8 -0.72 10.42 -10.98
N PHE A 9 -1.79 10.63 -11.75
CA PHE A 9 -1.96 9.95 -13.04
C PHE A 9 -0.81 10.24 -14.01
N GLU A 10 -0.32 11.48 -14.05
CA GLU A 10 0.83 11.86 -14.88
C GLU A 10 2.13 11.14 -14.48
N GLU A 11 2.33 10.84 -13.18
CA GLU A 11 3.46 10.02 -12.74
C GLU A 11 3.34 8.59 -13.31
N VAL A 12 2.13 8.02 -13.27
CA VAL A 12 1.86 6.69 -13.83
C VAL A 12 2.07 6.67 -15.35
N LYS A 13 1.59 7.69 -16.08
CA LYS A 13 1.80 7.81 -17.53
C LYS A 13 3.29 7.87 -17.88
N GLU A 14 4.06 8.68 -17.16
CA GLU A 14 5.50 8.81 -17.39
C GLU A 14 6.23 7.49 -17.14
N MET A 15 5.83 6.74 -16.10
CA MET A 15 6.38 5.40 -15.83
C MET A 15 6.01 4.37 -16.91
N LEU A 16 4.92 4.59 -17.65
CA LEU A 16 4.41 3.67 -18.67
C LEU A 16 4.87 4.00 -20.10
N LYS A 17 5.50 5.16 -20.32
CA LYS A 17 5.76 5.72 -21.67
C LYS A 17 6.47 4.80 -22.66
N ASP A 18 7.31 3.88 -22.17
CA ASP A 18 8.10 2.97 -23.00
C ASP A 18 7.41 1.62 -23.27
N TYR A 19 6.21 1.41 -22.70
CA TYR A 19 5.43 0.16 -22.83
C TYR A 19 4.18 0.38 -23.68
N LYS A 20 3.92 -0.52 -24.64
CA LYS A 20 2.79 -0.38 -25.57
C LYS A 20 1.61 -1.24 -25.15
N LYS A 21 1.86 -2.50 -24.81
CA LYS A 21 0.84 -3.48 -24.42
C LYS A 21 0.86 -3.71 -22.92
N LEU A 22 -0.26 -3.50 -22.25
CA LEU A 22 -0.36 -3.58 -20.80
C LEU A 22 -1.40 -4.61 -20.35
N VAL A 23 -1.07 -5.35 -19.29
CA VAL A 23 -2.07 -5.97 -18.43
C VAL A 23 -2.22 -5.13 -17.18
N ILE A 24 -3.46 -4.85 -16.77
CA ILE A 24 -3.73 -4.13 -15.52
C ILE A 24 -4.21 -5.12 -14.45
N ILE A 25 -3.53 -5.16 -13.31
CA ILE A 25 -3.84 -6.08 -12.22
C ILE A 25 -4.25 -5.32 -10.97
N GLY A 26 -5.48 -5.54 -10.53
CA GLY A 26 -6.02 -5.06 -9.26
C GLY A 26 -5.83 -6.06 -8.11
N CYS A 27 -6.20 -5.63 -6.90
CA CYS A 27 -6.16 -6.44 -5.68
C CYS A 27 -7.58 -6.48 -5.08
N GLN A 28 -8.15 -7.67 -4.89
CA GLN A 28 -9.52 -7.84 -4.35
C GLN A 28 -9.64 -7.59 -2.85
N ASP A 29 -8.53 -7.33 -2.16
CA ASP A 29 -8.49 -7.15 -0.70
C ASP A 29 -8.16 -5.68 -0.36
N CYS A 30 -6.96 -5.41 0.17
CA CYS A 30 -6.61 -4.12 0.77
C CYS A 30 -6.81 -2.91 -0.18
N SER A 31 -6.37 -3.01 -1.45
CA SER A 31 -6.50 -1.90 -2.41
C SER A 31 -7.94 -1.70 -2.91
N SER A 32 -8.76 -2.77 -2.96
CA SER A 32 -10.19 -2.66 -3.22
C SER A 32 -10.90 -1.91 -2.10
N ILE A 33 -10.60 -2.26 -0.84
CA ILE A 33 -11.20 -1.59 0.31
C ILE A 33 -10.77 -0.11 0.37
N CYS A 34 -9.51 0.20 0.01
CA CYS A 34 -9.05 1.59 -0.10
C CYS A 34 -9.62 2.33 -1.32
N GLN A 35 -10.36 1.67 -2.22
CA GLN A 35 -10.84 2.22 -3.51
C GLN A 35 -9.69 2.76 -4.39
N THR A 36 -8.59 2.01 -4.45
CA THR A 36 -7.38 2.38 -5.22
C THR A 36 -6.92 1.31 -6.19
N GLY A 37 -7.57 0.15 -6.19
CA GLY A 37 -7.20 -0.98 -7.04
C GLY A 37 -8.27 -2.07 -7.10
N GLY A 38 -9.52 -1.70 -6.83
CA GLY A 38 -10.68 -2.56 -7.01
C GLY A 38 -11.15 -2.61 -8.45
N SER A 39 -12.16 -3.42 -8.73
CA SER A 39 -12.67 -3.65 -10.09
C SER A 39 -13.09 -2.37 -10.81
N GLU A 40 -13.74 -1.44 -10.09
CA GLU A 40 -14.13 -0.13 -10.63
C GLU A 40 -12.90 0.71 -10.98
N GLN A 41 -11.90 0.78 -10.09
CA GLN A 41 -10.68 1.56 -10.34
C GLN A 41 -9.82 0.95 -11.46
N VAL A 42 -9.76 -0.38 -11.57
CA VAL A 42 -9.08 -1.06 -12.69
C VAL A 42 -9.75 -0.73 -14.01
N LYS A 43 -11.09 -0.74 -14.05
CA LYS A 43 -11.86 -0.37 -15.25
C LYS A 43 -11.58 1.08 -15.65
N GLU A 44 -11.66 2.01 -14.70
CA GLU A 44 -11.37 3.43 -14.96
C GLU A 44 -9.92 3.66 -15.43
N MET A 45 -8.96 2.95 -14.85
CA MET A 45 -7.55 3.03 -15.26
C MET A 45 -7.35 2.50 -16.68
N ALA A 46 -7.99 1.37 -17.03
CA ALA A 46 -7.97 0.82 -18.38
C ALA A 46 -8.55 1.81 -19.41
N GLU A 47 -9.68 2.43 -19.10
CA GLU A 47 -10.30 3.45 -19.94
C GLU A 47 -9.37 4.66 -20.14
N LYS A 48 -8.78 5.18 -19.06
CA LYS A 48 -7.86 6.34 -19.12
C LYS A 48 -6.59 6.08 -19.91
N LEU A 49 -6.04 4.87 -19.85
CA LEU A 49 -4.80 4.50 -20.54
C LEU A 49 -5.02 4.00 -21.97
N SER A 50 -6.25 3.65 -22.34
CA SER A 50 -6.58 3.09 -23.67
C SER A 50 -6.24 3.99 -24.86
N ALA A 51 -6.08 5.31 -24.63
CA ALA A 51 -5.69 6.27 -25.67
C ALA A 51 -4.20 6.17 -26.03
N ASP A 52 -3.36 5.79 -25.06
CA ASP A 52 -1.90 5.79 -25.19
C ASP A 52 -1.30 4.37 -25.22
N HIS A 53 -2.03 3.37 -24.70
CA HIS A 53 -1.58 1.99 -24.55
C HIS A 53 -2.65 0.99 -25.01
N GLU A 54 -2.22 -0.15 -25.52
CA GLU A 54 -3.09 -1.30 -25.81
C GLU A 54 -3.28 -2.13 -24.54
N ILE A 55 -4.50 -2.11 -23.97
CA ILE A 55 -4.82 -2.93 -22.80
C ILE A 55 -5.19 -4.33 -23.26
N VAL A 56 -4.25 -5.27 -23.16
CA VAL A 56 -4.43 -6.65 -23.64
C VAL A 56 -5.17 -7.53 -22.64
N GLY A 57 -5.24 -7.13 -21.37
CA GLY A 57 -5.99 -7.86 -20.35
C GLY A 57 -6.14 -7.10 -19.04
N THR A 58 -7.11 -7.52 -18.24
CA THR A 58 -7.27 -7.06 -16.86
C THR A 58 -7.52 -8.26 -15.94
N LEU A 59 -7.02 -8.18 -14.71
CA LEU A 59 -7.22 -9.24 -13.72
C LEU A 59 -7.42 -8.64 -12.33
N MET A 60 -8.44 -9.11 -11.63
CA MET A 60 -8.58 -8.88 -10.21
C MET A 60 -7.92 -10.06 -9.47
N CYS A 61 -6.70 -9.88 -8.97
CA CYS A 61 -6.02 -10.92 -8.20
C CYS A 61 -6.45 -10.85 -6.72
N GLN A 62 -6.73 -12.00 -6.10
CA GLN A 62 -7.32 -12.02 -4.74
C GLN A 62 -6.39 -11.41 -3.69
N ASN A 63 -5.20 -11.98 -3.56
CA ASN A 63 -4.16 -11.53 -2.66
C ASN A 63 -2.84 -11.52 -3.44
N PRO A 64 -2.52 -10.43 -4.15
CA PRO A 64 -1.31 -10.36 -4.96
C PRO A 64 -0.02 -10.48 -4.13
N CYS A 65 -0.09 -10.28 -2.81
CA CYS A 65 1.00 -10.49 -1.85
C CYS A 65 1.14 -11.95 -1.36
N ASP A 66 0.38 -12.89 -1.92
CA ASP A 66 0.59 -14.33 -1.75
C ASP A 66 1.03 -14.94 -3.08
N THR A 67 2.32 -15.29 -3.17
CA THR A 67 2.93 -15.89 -4.36
C THR A 67 2.16 -17.11 -4.90
N ARG A 68 1.51 -17.91 -4.04
CA ARG A 68 0.74 -19.09 -4.48
C ARG A 68 -0.53 -18.67 -5.21
N VAL A 69 -1.17 -17.61 -4.72
CA VAL A 69 -2.35 -16.99 -5.33
C VAL A 69 -1.98 -16.37 -6.66
N VAL A 70 -0.88 -15.61 -6.72
CA VAL A 70 -0.39 -15.02 -7.98
C VAL A 70 -0.11 -16.10 -9.03
N LYS A 71 0.58 -17.19 -8.67
CA LYS A 71 0.85 -18.33 -9.58
C LYS A 71 -0.42 -19.00 -10.12
N ARG A 72 -1.49 -19.01 -9.33
CA ARG A 72 -2.78 -19.55 -9.76
C ARG A 72 -3.49 -18.55 -10.65
N ASP A 73 -3.59 -17.29 -10.22
CA ASP A 73 -4.43 -16.28 -10.84
C ASP A 73 -3.87 -15.82 -12.20
N LEU A 74 -2.54 -15.73 -12.36
CA LEU A 74 -1.92 -15.37 -13.64
C LEU A 74 -2.13 -16.42 -14.74
N LYS A 75 -2.44 -17.67 -14.40
CA LYS A 75 -2.78 -18.70 -15.40
C LYS A 75 -4.10 -18.42 -16.12
N PHE A 76 -5.00 -17.66 -15.49
CA PHE A 76 -6.27 -17.31 -16.13
C PHE A 76 -6.12 -16.28 -17.25
N ILE A 77 -4.96 -15.61 -17.31
CA ILE A 77 -4.64 -14.58 -18.31
C ILE A 77 -3.28 -14.86 -18.98
N GLU A 78 -2.89 -16.13 -19.10
CA GLU A 78 -1.56 -16.51 -19.59
C GLU A 78 -1.31 -16.00 -21.01
N GLU A 79 -2.35 -16.01 -21.86
CA GLU A 79 -2.28 -15.52 -23.24
C GLU A 79 -2.09 -14.00 -23.29
N GLU A 80 -2.90 -13.25 -22.55
CA GLU A 80 -2.83 -11.79 -22.44
C GLU A 80 -1.50 -11.35 -21.82
N LEU A 81 -1.07 -12.06 -20.77
CA LEU A 81 0.22 -11.83 -20.14
C LEU A 81 1.36 -12.06 -21.13
N GLY A 82 1.30 -13.12 -21.94
CA GLY A 82 2.25 -13.40 -23.01
C GLY A 82 2.39 -12.26 -24.02
N GLN A 83 1.29 -11.56 -24.32
CA GLN A 83 1.25 -10.43 -25.26
C GLN A 83 1.69 -9.10 -24.64
N ALA A 84 1.62 -8.95 -23.32
CA ALA A 84 1.93 -7.70 -22.64
C ALA A 84 3.43 -7.42 -22.55
N ASP A 85 3.81 -6.15 -22.73
CA ASP A 85 5.16 -5.65 -22.48
C ASP A 85 5.41 -5.43 -20.98
N ALA A 86 4.36 -5.05 -20.25
CA ALA A 86 4.41 -4.78 -18.82
C ALA A 86 3.07 -4.99 -18.11
N ILE A 87 3.15 -5.09 -16.78
CA ILE A 87 2.01 -5.15 -15.88
C ILE A 87 1.88 -3.82 -15.15
N LEU A 88 0.73 -3.17 -15.23
CA LEU A 88 0.36 -2.10 -14.31
C LEU A 88 -0.28 -2.70 -13.06
N SER A 89 0.42 -2.67 -11.94
CA SER A 89 -0.10 -3.18 -10.67
C SER A 89 -0.79 -2.07 -9.88
N MET A 90 -2.08 -2.23 -9.63
CA MET A 90 -2.87 -1.40 -8.72
C MET A 90 -2.94 -2.02 -7.31
N ALA A 91 -2.00 -2.89 -6.95
CA ALA A 91 -1.85 -3.46 -5.61
C ALA A 91 -0.94 -2.60 -4.72
N CYS A 92 -0.63 -3.07 -3.50
CA CYS A 92 0.45 -2.52 -2.69
C CYS A 92 1.83 -3.03 -3.15
N GLY A 93 2.91 -2.52 -2.55
CA GLY A 93 4.28 -2.87 -2.90
C GLY A 93 4.64 -4.35 -2.69
N LEU A 94 4.00 -5.03 -1.74
CA LEU A 94 4.15 -6.49 -1.60
C LEU A 94 3.54 -7.22 -2.80
N GLY A 95 2.36 -6.78 -3.23
CA GLY A 95 1.68 -7.35 -4.38
C GLY A 95 2.43 -7.12 -5.69
N ALA A 96 2.95 -5.92 -5.89
CA ALA A 96 3.76 -5.61 -7.08
C ALA A 96 5.03 -6.47 -7.15
N GLN A 97 5.70 -6.71 -6.02
CA GLN A 97 6.89 -7.56 -5.96
C GLN A 97 6.60 -9.03 -6.27
N ASP A 98 5.51 -9.58 -5.74
CA ASP A 98 5.13 -10.96 -6.01
C ASP A 98 4.64 -11.15 -7.46
N LEU A 99 3.93 -10.16 -8.03
CA LEU A 99 3.61 -10.13 -9.45
C LEU A 99 4.88 -10.14 -10.32
N TYR A 100 5.88 -9.32 -9.98
CA TYR A 100 7.16 -9.31 -10.69
C TYR A 100 7.87 -10.66 -10.61
N LYS A 101 7.96 -11.23 -9.39
CA LYS A 101 8.63 -12.51 -9.14
C LYS A 101 8.01 -13.68 -9.90
N VAL A 102 6.69 -13.68 -10.10
CA VAL A 102 5.99 -14.79 -10.77
C VAL A 102 5.89 -14.59 -12.29
N SER A 103 5.64 -13.36 -12.74
CA SER A 103 5.48 -13.08 -14.17
C SER A 103 6.80 -12.88 -14.91
N GLU A 104 7.86 -12.50 -14.19
CA GLU A 104 9.16 -12.05 -14.73
C GLU A 104 9.06 -10.89 -15.74
N LYS A 105 7.90 -10.21 -15.79
CA LYS A 105 7.66 -9.02 -16.61
C LYS A 105 7.85 -7.75 -15.80
N PRO A 106 8.20 -6.61 -16.44
CA PRO A 106 8.20 -5.32 -15.78
C PRO A 106 6.86 -5.05 -15.08
N VAL A 107 6.90 -4.71 -13.79
CA VAL A 107 5.71 -4.38 -13.00
C VAL A 107 5.79 -2.93 -12.53
N ILE A 108 4.83 -2.13 -12.97
CA ILE A 108 4.75 -0.70 -12.71
C ILE A 108 3.70 -0.50 -11.61
N PRO A 109 4.07 -0.06 -10.40
CA PRO A 109 3.11 0.19 -9.33
C PRO A 109 2.34 1.49 -9.58
N ALA A 110 1.01 1.42 -9.69
CA ALA A 110 0.11 2.56 -9.81
C ALA A 110 -0.24 3.22 -8.46
N ASN A 111 0.09 2.55 -7.35
CA ASN A 111 -0.25 2.97 -6.00
C ASN A 111 1.01 3.16 -5.14
N ASN A 112 0.97 4.16 -4.26
CA ASN A 112 1.86 4.28 -3.12
C ASN A 112 1.38 3.37 -1.99
N THR A 113 2.32 2.66 -1.35
CA THR A 113 2.07 1.92 -0.10
C THR A 113 2.36 2.83 1.07
N LEU A 114 1.38 3.01 1.96
CA LEU A 114 1.47 4.00 3.02
C LEU A 114 1.90 3.35 4.34
N PHE A 115 1.06 2.47 4.89
CA PHE A 115 1.30 1.79 6.18
C PHE A 115 0.31 0.62 6.39
N MET A 116 0.55 -0.18 7.43
CA MET A 116 -0.45 -1.13 7.94
C MET A 116 -1.52 -0.36 8.70
N GLY A 117 -2.72 -0.31 8.12
CA GLY A 117 -3.78 0.55 8.62
C GLY A 117 -4.95 -0.20 9.22
N GLN A 118 -5.52 0.41 10.25
CA GLN A 118 -6.89 0.16 10.69
C GLN A 118 -7.83 1.11 9.94
N ILE A 119 -9.00 0.60 9.55
CA ILE A 119 -10.06 1.37 8.90
C ILE A 119 -11.10 1.73 9.95
N GLU A 120 -11.25 3.01 10.26
CA GLU A 120 -12.37 3.46 11.10
C GLU A 120 -13.64 3.53 10.27
N ARG A 121 -13.52 4.10 9.07
CA ARG A 121 -14.52 4.12 8.01
C ARG A 121 -13.81 4.30 6.68
N LEU A 122 -14.49 4.02 5.57
CA LEU A 122 -13.94 4.29 4.24
C LEU A 122 -13.49 5.75 4.13
N GLY A 123 -12.27 5.97 3.64
CA GLY A 123 -11.65 7.30 3.59
C GLY A 123 -11.03 7.77 4.91
N ARG A 124 -11.02 6.97 5.99
CA ARG A 124 -10.33 7.32 7.24
C ARG A 124 -9.55 6.15 7.83
N TYR A 125 -8.23 6.29 7.83
CA TYR A 125 -7.29 5.24 8.16
C TYR A 125 -6.28 5.68 9.22
N TYR A 126 -5.89 4.76 10.11
CA TYR A 126 -4.92 5.00 11.19
C TYR A 126 -3.78 3.98 11.18
N GLU A 127 -2.55 4.45 11.36
CA GLU A 127 -1.35 3.61 11.53
C GLU A 127 -1.20 3.17 12.98
N LEU A 128 -1.82 2.03 13.34
CA LEU A 128 -1.76 1.47 14.70
C LEU A 128 -0.70 0.37 14.87
N CYS A 129 -0.01 -0.02 13.80
CA CYS A 129 1.05 -1.02 13.82
C CYS A 129 2.08 -0.74 12.73
N CYS A 130 3.37 -0.86 13.06
CA CYS A 130 4.48 -0.78 12.11
C CYS A 130 5.12 -2.15 11.82
N GLY A 131 4.69 -3.23 12.49
CA GLY A 131 5.16 -4.58 12.23
C GLY A 131 6.56 -4.84 12.78
N CYS A 132 6.82 -4.40 14.00
CA CYS A 132 8.14 -4.42 14.64
C CYS A 132 8.61 -5.80 15.10
N ASP A 133 8.01 -6.91 14.64
CA ASP A 133 8.29 -8.32 15.00
C ASP A 133 8.19 -8.74 16.49
N ASN A 134 8.14 -7.79 17.42
CA ASN A 134 8.05 -8.00 18.86
C ASN A 134 6.81 -7.28 19.44
N CYS A 135 5.67 -7.96 19.46
CA CYS A 135 4.41 -7.36 19.94
C CYS A 135 4.40 -7.22 21.46
N VAL A 136 4.17 -6.00 21.94
CA VAL A 136 4.16 -5.62 23.37
C VAL A 136 2.85 -4.96 23.80
N LEU A 137 1.75 -5.28 23.12
CA LEU A 137 0.47 -4.62 23.34
C LEU A 137 -0.10 -4.90 24.74
N VAL A 138 0.12 -6.10 25.29
CA VAL A 138 -0.41 -6.49 26.61
C VAL A 138 0.26 -5.69 27.72
N GLU A 139 1.56 -5.44 27.58
CA GLU A 139 2.38 -4.68 28.52
C GLU A 139 2.07 -3.18 28.50
N HIS A 140 1.32 -2.71 27.50
CA HIS A 140 1.10 -1.30 27.21
C HIS A 140 -0.39 -0.96 27.02
N ASP A 141 -1.28 -1.66 27.72
CA ASP A 141 -2.73 -1.42 27.72
C ASP A 141 -3.34 -1.33 26.31
N TYR A 142 -2.84 -2.15 25.39
CA TYR A 142 -3.21 -2.20 23.97
C TYR A 142 -2.92 -0.92 23.17
N SER A 143 -2.08 -0.02 23.70
CA SER A 143 -1.54 1.14 23.01
C SER A 143 -0.16 0.82 22.46
N CYS A 144 0.00 0.82 21.13
CA CYS A 144 1.27 0.47 20.52
C CYS A 144 2.32 1.57 20.76
N PRO A 145 3.43 1.27 21.48
CA PRO A 145 4.36 2.29 21.89
C PRO A 145 5.29 2.78 20.76
N VAL A 146 5.34 2.00 19.68
CA VAL A 146 6.23 2.27 18.54
C VAL A 146 5.62 3.31 17.62
N VAL A 147 4.30 3.26 17.41
CA VAL A 147 3.58 4.19 16.53
C VAL A 147 2.84 5.30 17.29
N ILE A 148 2.70 5.15 18.61
CA ILE A 148 2.13 6.18 19.50
C ILE A 148 3.18 6.56 20.57
N PRO A 149 4.26 7.27 20.19
CA PRO A 149 5.29 7.68 21.13
C PRO A 149 4.81 8.82 22.04
N MET A 150 5.49 9.05 23.16
CA MET A 150 5.38 10.33 23.87
C MET A 150 6.21 11.38 23.12
N VAL A 151 5.73 12.61 23.03
CA VAL A 151 6.43 13.74 22.41
C VAL A 151 6.76 14.78 23.47
N CYS A 152 8.05 15.12 23.56
CA CYS A 152 8.52 16.14 24.48
C CYS A 152 8.10 17.53 24.01
N GLN A 153 7.34 18.26 24.84
CA GLN A 153 6.81 19.58 24.51
C GLN A 153 7.89 20.66 24.45
N ASP A 154 9.01 20.48 25.15
CA ASP A 154 10.10 21.48 25.13
C ASP A 154 11.07 21.32 23.95
N CYS A 155 11.21 20.13 23.33
CA CYS A 155 12.20 19.90 22.25
C CYS A 155 11.72 19.06 21.05
N GLY A 156 10.47 18.59 21.06
CA GLY A 156 9.88 17.81 19.96
C GLY A 156 10.34 16.35 19.85
N ARG A 157 11.21 15.88 20.76
CA ARG A 157 11.73 14.51 20.75
C ARG A 157 10.63 13.48 20.98
N ALA A 158 10.54 12.49 20.08
CA ALA A 158 9.75 11.29 20.30
C ALA A 158 10.48 10.37 21.30
N CYS A 159 9.80 10.00 22.37
CA CYS A 159 10.24 9.17 23.47
C CYS A 159 9.40 7.88 23.50
N THR A 160 9.81 6.89 24.30
CA THR A 160 8.96 5.71 24.54
C THR A 160 7.61 6.13 25.13
N TRP A 161 6.56 5.37 24.86
CA TRP A 161 5.19 5.72 25.26
C TRP A 161 5.01 5.87 26.79
N ASP A 162 5.85 5.21 27.58
CA ASP A 162 5.88 5.20 29.05
C ASP A 162 6.95 6.12 29.64
N ALA A 163 7.63 6.90 28.79
CA ALA A 163 8.66 7.81 29.22
C ALA A 163 8.13 8.78 30.29
N LYS A 164 8.87 8.90 31.39
CA LYS A 164 8.60 9.87 32.47
C LYS A 164 9.35 11.19 32.28
N TYR A 165 10.37 11.18 31.44
CA TYR A 165 11.18 12.33 31.07
C TYR A 165 11.75 12.13 29.66
N CYS A 166 12.06 13.23 28.98
CA CYS A 166 12.70 13.24 27.68
C CYS A 166 14.15 12.76 27.79
N ASP A 167 14.53 11.76 27.01
CA ASP A 167 15.88 11.18 26.95
C ASP A 167 16.93 12.18 26.41
N GLN A 168 16.48 13.24 25.73
CA GLN A 168 17.35 14.26 25.15
C GLN A 168 17.55 15.49 26.05
N CYS A 169 16.50 16.01 26.69
CA CYS A 169 16.57 17.27 27.45
C CYS A 169 16.18 17.17 28.93
N GLY A 170 15.75 15.98 29.40
CA GLY A 170 15.33 15.76 30.78
C GLY A 170 13.97 16.36 31.15
N SER A 171 13.26 17.00 30.20
CA SER A 171 11.94 17.56 30.46
C SER A 171 10.93 16.47 30.84
N GLN A 172 10.07 16.76 31.81
CA GLN A 172 8.93 15.93 32.19
C GLN A 172 7.65 16.30 31.44
N LYS A 173 7.68 17.33 30.58
CA LYS A 173 6.54 17.76 29.77
C LYS A 173 6.43 16.87 28.53
N LEU A 174 5.82 15.71 28.72
CA LEU A 174 5.58 14.74 27.67
C LEU A 174 4.08 14.61 27.42
N GLU A 175 3.67 14.57 26.16
CA GLU A 175 2.27 14.29 25.77
C GLU A 175 2.24 13.15 24.76
N LYS A 176 1.12 12.44 24.65
CA LYS A 176 0.96 11.39 23.63
C LYS A 176 1.02 12.03 22.24
N GLY A 177 1.87 11.48 21.38
CA GLY A 177 1.90 11.84 19.97
C GLY A 177 0.60 11.47 19.27
N GLU A 178 0.32 12.15 18.16
CA GLU A 178 -0.81 11.79 17.31
C GLU A 178 -0.48 10.54 16.49
N VAL A 179 -1.47 9.65 16.38
CA VAL A 179 -1.39 8.52 15.43
C VAL A 179 -1.41 9.09 14.02
N ARG A 180 -0.52 8.59 13.14
CA ARG A 180 -0.59 8.93 11.72
C ARG A 180 -1.96 8.53 11.18
N LYS A 181 -2.70 9.52 10.69
CA LYS A 181 -4.01 9.36 10.08
C LYS A 181 -4.01 9.85 8.65
N ILE A 182 -4.78 9.20 7.80
CA ILE A 182 -5.08 9.67 6.44
C ILE A 182 -6.59 9.79 6.30
N GLU A 183 -7.01 10.94 5.80
CA GLU A 183 -8.38 11.22 5.37
C GLU A 183 -8.37 11.44 3.85
N ALA A 184 -9.17 10.68 3.12
CA ALA A 184 -9.28 10.69 1.66
C ALA A 184 -10.71 10.98 1.21
#